data_AF-A0AAJ6DA85-F1
#
_entry.id   AF-A0AAJ6DA85-F1
#
_cell.length_a   1.000
_cell.length_b   1.000
_cell.length_c   1.000
_cell.angle_alpha   90.00
_cell.angle_beta   90.00
_cell.angle_gamma   90.00
#
_symmetry.space_group_name_H-M   'P 1'
#
loop_
_entity.id
_entity.type
_entity.pdbx_description
1 polymer ?
#
loop_
_entity_poly.entity_id
_entity_poly.type
_entity_poly.pdbx_seq_one_letter_code
_entity_poly.pdbx_strand_id
1 'polypeptide(L)'
;MTRWQTLFLSLGLFAGVAPTCLASGLAYRGIEDDRTSGVKHGLFEIREEARQFIAKENMADGTRWEALDPNLKIQVPRCAVPLTVKWVPKTYGLSAPNVAVTCSRTIDGSWEGHWNVFVPVRLKR
;
A
#
# COMPACT_ATOMS: atom_id res chain seq x y z
N MET A 1 -78.87 13.66 -23.41
CA MET A 1 -79.22 12.26 -23.06
C MET A 1 -77.96 11.41 -23.20
N THR A 2 -77.77 10.50 -22.24
CA THR A 2 -76.98 9.25 -22.31
C THR A 2 -75.45 9.27 -22.51
N ARG A 3 -74.75 9.09 -21.37
CA ARG A 3 -73.65 8.13 -21.07
C ARG A 3 -72.81 7.58 -22.24
N TRP A 4 -71.48 7.62 -22.08
CA TRP A 4 -70.71 6.37 -22.06
C TRP A 4 -69.44 6.49 -21.22
N GLN A 5 -69.28 5.55 -20.29
CA GLN A 5 -68.10 5.29 -19.48
C GLN A 5 -66.93 4.83 -20.35
N THR A 6 -65.72 5.23 -20.00
CA THR A 6 -64.51 4.47 -20.33
C THR A 6 -63.64 4.37 -19.09
N LEU A 7 -63.57 3.15 -18.56
CA LEU A 7 -62.71 2.73 -17.46
C LEU A 7 -61.25 2.81 -17.93
N PHE A 8 -60.47 3.72 -17.37
CA PHE A 8 -59.01 3.64 -17.45
C PHE A 8 -58.52 2.69 -16.35
N LEU A 9 -58.28 1.44 -16.74
CA LEU A 9 -57.49 0.49 -15.96
C LEU A 9 -56.07 1.02 -15.82
N SER A 10 -55.77 1.58 -14.65
CA SER A 10 -54.41 1.93 -14.23
C SER A 10 -53.61 0.64 -14.02
N LEU A 11 -52.85 0.25 -15.03
CA LEU A 11 -51.84 -0.80 -14.94
C LEU A 11 -50.60 -0.20 -14.25
N GLY A 12 -50.53 -0.34 -12.93
CA GLY A 12 -49.33 0.01 -12.17
C GLY A 12 -48.20 -0.96 -12.49
N LEU A 13 -47.26 -0.57 -13.35
CA LEU A 13 -45.96 -1.24 -13.44
C LEU A 13 -45.17 -0.91 -12.18
N PHE A 14 -45.16 -1.82 -11.21
CA PHE A 14 -44.18 -1.78 -10.13
C PHE A 14 -42.83 -2.21 -10.71
N ALA A 15 -42.02 -1.22 -11.09
CA ALA A 15 -40.60 -1.42 -11.36
C ALA A 15 -39.91 -1.76 -10.03
N GLY A 16 -39.80 -3.06 -9.73
CA GLY A 16 -38.98 -3.55 -8.64
C GLY A 16 -37.51 -3.27 -8.92
N VAL A 17 -36.98 -2.17 -8.36
CA VAL A 17 -35.53 -1.96 -8.28
C VAL A 17 -34.98 -2.97 -7.29
N ALA A 18 -34.46 -4.08 -7.80
CA ALA A 18 -33.69 -5.02 -6.99
C ALA A 18 -32.52 -4.24 -6.36
N PRO A 19 -32.34 -4.27 -5.03
CA PRO A 19 -31.17 -3.66 -4.41
C PRO A 19 -29.94 -4.41 -4.92
N THR A 20 -29.14 -3.78 -5.76
CA THR A 20 -27.80 -4.25 -6.06
C THR A 20 -27.01 -4.18 -4.77
N CYS A 21 -26.94 -5.29 -4.04
CA CYS A 21 -25.97 -5.47 -2.98
C CYS A 21 -24.59 -5.28 -3.61
N LEU A 22 -24.03 -4.07 -3.48
CA LEU A 22 -22.62 -3.82 -3.70
C LEU A 22 -21.90 -4.67 -2.65
N ALA A 23 -21.56 -5.89 -3.04
CA ALA A 23 -20.57 -6.66 -2.34
C ALA A 23 -19.29 -5.83 -2.41
N SER A 24 -19.02 -5.10 -1.35
CA SER A 24 -17.71 -4.51 -1.07
C SER A 24 -16.75 -5.68 -0.93
N GLY A 25 -16.33 -6.24 -2.06
CA GLY A 25 -15.32 -7.27 -2.10
C GLY A 25 -14.15 -6.75 -1.29
N LEU A 26 -13.70 -7.53 -0.31
CA LEU A 26 -12.40 -7.34 0.31
C LEU A 26 -11.36 -7.58 -0.80
N ALA A 27 -11.19 -6.58 -1.68
CA ALA A 27 -10.07 -6.52 -2.58
C ALA A 27 -8.84 -6.66 -1.69
N TYR A 28 -8.04 -7.69 -1.95
CA TYR A 28 -6.77 -7.86 -1.29
C TYR A 28 -6.00 -6.56 -1.50
N ARG A 29 -5.82 -5.79 -0.42
CA ARG A 29 -5.06 -4.54 -0.44
C ARG A 29 -3.60 -4.94 -0.56
N GLY A 30 -3.11 -4.97 -1.79
CA GLY A 30 -1.70 -5.21 -2.07
C GLY A 30 -0.85 -4.08 -1.50
N ILE A 31 0.46 -4.20 -1.61
CA ILE A 31 1.37 -3.11 -1.24
C ILE A 31 1.07 -1.82 -2.01
N GLU A 32 0.49 -1.93 -3.21
CA GLU A 32 0.01 -0.85 -4.05
C GLU A 32 -1.11 -0.03 -3.39
N ASP A 33 -1.80 -0.54 -2.39
CA ASP A 33 -2.82 0.21 -1.64
C ASP A 33 -2.32 0.70 -0.27
N ASP A 34 -1.13 0.26 0.16
CA ASP A 34 -0.56 0.62 1.45
C ASP A 34 0.20 1.95 1.39
N ARG A 35 -0.55 3.02 1.17
CA ARG A 35 -0.06 4.40 1.08
C ARG A 35 0.08 5.07 2.45
N THR A 36 1.00 6.02 2.51
CA THR A 36 1.18 6.92 3.65
C THR A 36 -0.11 7.69 3.95
N SER A 37 -0.45 7.77 5.24
CA SER A 37 -1.61 8.51 5.74
C SER A 37 -1.18 9.60 6.74
N GLY A 38 -2.14 10.21 7.44
CA GLY A 38 -1.85 11.16 8.50
C GLY A 38 -0.99 10.58 9.63
N VAL A 39 -1.17 9.29 9.95
CA VAL A 39 -0.59 8.65 11.15
C VAL A 39 0.37 7.51 10.84
N LYS A 40 0.28 6.89 9.66
CA LYS A 40 1.07 5.71 9.27
C LYS A 40 1.94 6.05 8.06
N HIS A 41 3.18 5.55 8.04
CA HIS A 41 3.97 5.55 6.81
C HIS A 41 3.66 4.31 5.98
N GLY A 42 3.38 4.48 4.69
CA GLY A 42 2.96 3.41 3.81
C GLY A 42 4.14 2.52 3.40
N LEU A 43 3.89 1.21 3.33
CA LEU A 43 4.85 0.23 2.84
C LEU A 43 5.17 0.43 1.35
N PHE A 44 4.25 1.04 0.59
CA PHE A 44 4.54 1.45 -0.77
C PHE A 44 5.70 2.43 -0.84
N GLU A 45 5.63 3.54 -0.10
CA GLU A 45 6.68 4.56 -0.14
C GLU A 45 8.01 4.00 0.38
N ILE A 46 7.96 3.11 1.38
CA ILE A 46 9.15 2.39 1.87
C ILE A 46 9.79 1.55 0.76
N ARG A 47 9.00 0.81 -0.03
CA ARG A 47 9.51 0.03 -1.16
C ARG A 47 10.09 0.94 -2.24
N GLU A 48 9.47 2.09 -2.52
CA GLU A 48 9.96 3.02 -3.53
C GLU A 48 11.32 3.62 -3.15
N GLU A 49 11.53 3.96 -1.86
CA GLU A 49 12.86 4.39 -1.38
C GLU A 49 13.91 3.29 -1.55
N ALA A 50 13.57 2.04 -1.22
CA ALA A 50 14.46 0.90 -1.44
C ALA A 50 14.77 0.69 -2.94
N ARG A 51 13.77 0.84 -3.82
CA ARG A 51 13.95 0.75 -5.28
C ARG A 51 14.87 1.84 -5.82
N GLN A 52 14.69 3.07 -5.36
CA GLN A 52 15.55 4.19 -5.77
C GLN A 52 17.00 3.99 -5.32
N PHE A 53 17.20 3.53 -4.08
CA PHE A 53 18.53 3.18 -3.58
C PHE A 53 19.17 2.09 -4.44
N ILE A 54 18.46 0.98 -4.67
CA ILE A 54 18.97 -0.14 -5.47
C ILE A 54 19.26 0.26 -6.92
N ALA A 55 18.46 1.14 -7.53
CA ALA A 55 18.75 1.67 -8.85
C ALA A 55 20.10 2.42 -8.89
N LYS A 56 20.41 3.22 -7.87
CA LYS A 56 21.68 3.94 -7.75
C LYS A 56 22.86 2.98 -7.57
N GLU A 57 22.72 1.99 -6.68
CA GLU A 57 23.74 0.96 -6.46
C GLU A 57 24.02 0.15 -7.74
N ASN A 58 22.97 -0.22 -8.48
CA ASN A 58 23.10 -0.91 -9.76
C ASN A 58 23.87 -0.09 -10.78
N MET A 59 23.59 1.21 -10.86
CA MET A 59 24.30 2.13 -11.77
C MET A 59 25.76 2.31 -11.38
N ALA A 60 26.05 2.41 -10.08
CA ALA A 60 27.40 2.61 -9.57
C ALA A 60 28.29 1.37 -9.76
N ASP A 61 27.75 0.19 -9.48
CA ASP A 61 28.54 -1.05 -9.40
C ASP A 61 28.37 -1.97 -10.62
N GLY A 62 27.55 -1.59 -11.61
CA GLY A 62 27.22 -2.44 -12.75
C GLY A 62 26.44 -3.70 -12.36
N THR A 63 25.74 -3.66 -11.23
CA THR A 63 24.97 -4.79 -10.69
C THR A 63 23.51 -4.76 -11.16
N ARG A 64 22.74 -5.81 -10.83
CA ARG A 64 21.34 -5.96 -11.25
C ARG A 64 20.45 -6.41 -10.09
N TRP A 65 20.57 -5.77 -8.95
CA TRP A 65 19.70 -6.02 -7.80
C TRP A 65 18.26 -5.57 -8.06
N GLU A 66 17.32 -6.22 -7.40
CA GLU A 66 15.90 -5.90 -7.38
C GLU A 66 15.42 -5.82 -5.93
N ALA A 67 14.83 -4.69 -5.55
CA ALA A 67 14.11 -4.56 -4.29
C ALA A 67 12.73 -5.23 -4.38
N LEU A 68 12.44 -6.09 -3.41
CA LEU A 68 11.17 -6.80 -3.27
C LEU A 68 10.23 -6.01 -2.34
N ASP A 69 9.10 -6.61 -1.99
CA ASP A 69 8.18 -6.01 -1.04
C ASP A 69 8.70 -6.19 0.40
N PRO A 70 8.60 -5.17 1.27
CA PRO A 70 8.75 -5.35 2.71
C PRO A 70 7.70 -6.35 3.25
N ASN A 71 7.90 -6.80 4.48
CA ASN A 71 6.93 -7.64 5.16
C ASN A 71 5.59 -6.90 5.32
N LEU A 72 4.56 -7.34 4.59
CA LEU A 72 3.22 -6.72 4.55
C LEU A 72 2.44 -6.76 5.89
N LYS A 73 3.00 -7.41 6.91
CA LYS A 73 2.41 -7.46 8.27
C LYS A 73 2.90 -6.34 9.18
N ILE A 74 3.89 -5.56 8.77
CA ILE A 74 4.45 -4.49 9.61
C ILE A 74 3.65 -3.20 9.42
N GLN A 75 3.59 -2.39 10.46
CA GLN A 75 3.10 -1.02 10.39
C GLN A 75 4.05 -0.12 11.15
N VAL A 76 4.30 1.05 10.59
CA VAL A 76 5.17 2.04 11.20
C VAL A 76 4.47 3.40 11.21
N PRO A 77 4.69 4.22 12.24
CA PRO A 77 4.13 5.56 12.28
C PRO A 77 4.74 6.43 11.19
N ARG A 78 3.99 7.47 10.80
CA ARG A 78 4.42 8.41 9.76
C ARG A 78 5.78 9.02 10.13
N CYS A 79 6.73 8.97 9.18
CA CYS A 79 8.00 9.66 9.35
C CYS A 79 7.82 11.18 9.21
N ALA A 80 8.45 11.94 10.10
CA ALA A 80 8.46 13.41 10.07
C ALA A 80 9.67 14.00 9.33
N VAL A 81 10.60 13.15 8.90
CA VAL A 81 11.82 13.49 8.18
C VAL A 81 11.96 12.63 6.93
N PRO A 82 12.80 13.00 5.96
CA PRO A 82 13.12 12.12 4.83
C PRO A 82 13.65 10.77 5.31
N LEU A 83 13.26 9.71 4.62
CA LEU A 83 13.78 8.37 4.87
C LEU A 83 15.24 8.28 4.43
N THR A 84 15.99 7.41 5.09
CA THR A 84 17.35 7.05 4.68
C THR A 84 17.41 5.57 4.35
N VAL A 85 18.26 5.19 3.40
CA VAL A 85 18.39 3.80 2.96
C VAL A 85 19.86 3.38 2.99
N LYS A 86 20.12 2.18 3.52
CA LYS A 86 21.47 1.59 3.56
C LYS A 86 21.42 0.07 3.42
N TRP A 87 22.50 -0.52 2.92
CA TRP A 87 22.70 -1.96 3.00
C TRP A 87 22.68 -2.46 4.45
N VAL A 88 22.00 -3.58 4.70
CA VAL A 88 22.05 -4.24 6.01
C VAL A 88 23.33 -5.07 6.11
N PRO A 89 24.16 -4.88 7.15
CA PRO A 89 25.35 -5.69 7.36
C PRO A 89 25.01 -7.18 7.56
N LYS A 90 25.85 -8.09 7.05
CA LYS A 90 25.66 -9.55 7.21
C LYS A 90 25.56 -10.00 8.67
N THR A 91 26.13 -9.24 9.61
CA THR A 91 26.10 -9.51 11.05
C THR A 91 24.69 -9.49 11.64
N TYR A 92 23.69 -8.97 10.93
CA TYR A 92 22.29 -8.97 11.37
C TYR A 92 21.62 -10.36 11.23
N GLY A 93 22.29 -11.34 10.61
CA GLY A 93 21.80 -12.73 10.54
C GLY A 93 20.57 -12.92 9.63
N LEU A 94 20.32 -11.99 8.71
CA LEU A 94 19.23 -12.12 7.75
C LEU A 94 19.55 -13.19 6.71
N SER A 95 18.55 -14.00 6.35
CA SER A 95 18.69 -15.13 5.41
C SER A 95 18.95 -14.70 3.96
N ALA A 96 18.74 -13.42 3.64
CA ALA A 96 18.97 -12.84 2.32
C ALA A 96 19.52 -11.41 2.44
N PRO A 97 20.15 -10.87 1.39
CA PRO A 97 20.51 -9.45 1.33
C PRO A 97 19.27 -8.57 1.50
N ASN A 98 19.40 -7.52 2.30
CA ASN A 98 18.35 -6.56 2.57
C ASN A 98 18.94 -5.16 2.56
N VAL A 99 18.09 -4.18 2.30
CA VAL A 99 18.34 -2.77 2.63
C VAL A 99 17.47 -2.38 3.81
N ALA A 100 17.98 -1.53 4.69
CA ALA A 100 17.22 -0.91 5.76
C ALA A 100 16.74 0.46 5.28
N VAL A 101 15.43 0.64 5.28
CA VAL A 101 14.77 1.94 5.13
C VAL A 101 14.48 2.46 6.53
N THR A 102 15.06 3.61 6.88
CA THR A 102 15.12 4.13 8.24
C THR A 102 14.42 5.47 8.34
N CYS A 103 13.57 5.60 9.35
CA CYS A 103 13.05 6.87 9.85
C CYS A 103 13.71 7.19 11.18
N SER A 104 14.43 8.30 11.28
CA SER A 104 15.08 8.72 12.53
C SER A 104 14.17 9.52 13.46
N ARG A 105 13.05 10.05 12.94
CA ARG A 105 12.06 10.80 13.72
C ARG A 105 10.68 10.71 13.11
N THR A 106 9.73 10.24 13.88
CA THR A 106 8.31 10.12 13.52
C THR A 106 7.55 11.39 13.89
N ILE A 107 6.29 11.52 13.47
CA ILE A 107 5.44 12.64 13.89
C ILE A 107 5.19 12.59 15.39
N ASP A 108 5.01 13.76 16.02
CA ASP A 108 4.79 13.86 17.46
C ASP A 108 3.54 13.07 17.90
N GLY A 109 3.62 12.43 19.07
CA GLY A 109 2.53 11.59 19.60
C GLY A 109 2.41 10.20 18.94
N SER A 110 3.35 9.80 18.08
CA SER A 110 3.43 8.45 17.54
C SER A 110 3.76 7.40 18.60
N TRP A 111 3.36 6.15 18.37
CA TRP A 111 3.64 5.01 19.26
C TRP A 111 5.10 4.51 19.19
N GLU A 112 5.88 4.99 18.24
CA GLU A 112 7.29 4.68 18.07
C GLU A 112 7.99 5.95 17.56
N GLY A 113 9.17 6.27 18.10
CA GLY A 113 9.87 7.53 17.80
C GLY A 113 10.76 7.46 16.56
N HIS A 114 11.22 6.26 16.21
CA HIS A 114 12.11 5.97 15.09
C HIS A 114 11.94 4.50 14.69
N TRP A 115 12.22 4.15 13.44
CA TRP A 115 12.04 2.78 12.99
C TRP A 115 12.96 2.42 11.84
N ASN A 116 13.18 1.11 11.66
CA ASN A 116 13.86 0.52 10.52
C ASN A 116 12.97 -0.57 9.92
N VAL A 117 12.74 -0.50 8.61
CA VAL A 117 12.10 -1.57 7.85
C VAL A 117 13.12 -2.21 6.94
N PHE A 118 13.24 -3.53 7.02
CA PHE A 118 14.08 -4.30 6.11
C PHE A 118 13.31 -4.67 4.85
N VAL A 119 13.87 -4.28 3.72
CA VAL A 119 13.35 -4.60 2.39
C VAL A 119 14.29 -5.63 1.76
N PRO A 120 13.82 -6.85 1.47
CA PRO A 120 14.63 -7.88 0.83
C PRO A 120 15.03 -7.46 -0.57
N VAL A 121 16.23 -7.85 -0.97
CA VAL A 121 16.69 -7.68 -2.35
C VAL A 121 17.22 -8.99 -2.91
N ARG A 122 17.09 -9.16 -4.22
CA ARG A 122 17.63 -10.31 -4.96
C ARG A 122 18.40 -9.85 -6.17
N LEU A 123 19.41 -10.62 -6.55
CA LEU A 123 20.10 -10.39 -7.82
C LEU A 123 19.20 -10.90 -8.96
N LYS A 124 18.92 -10.05 -9.96
CA LYS A 124 18.26 -10.48 -11.20
C LYS A 124 19.22 -11.39 -11.96
N ARG A 125 18.71 -12.55 -12.39
CA ARG A 125 19.41 -13.44 -13.32
C ARG A 125 19.36 -12.87 -14.73
#